data_AF-A0A7Y9J6C3-F1
#
_entry.id   AF-A0A7Y9J6C3-F1
#
_cell.length_a   1.000
_cell.length_b   1.000
_cell.length_c   1.000
_cell.angle_alpha   90.00
_cell.angle_beta   90.00
_cell.angle_gamma   90.00
#
_symmetry.space_group_name_H-M   'P 1'
#
loop_
_entity.id
_entity.type
_entity.pdbx_description
1 polymer ?
#
loop_
_entity_poly.entity_id
_entity_poly.type
_entity_poly.pdbx_seq_one_letter_code
_entity_poly.pdbx_strand_id
1 'polypeptide(L)' 'MGQHPGDYGTEVEEFMDADAMDDFTRRQITEIDEALRRIDDGTWGRCVVCGREIDAERLEAKPQAERCREHQEELERSSR' A
#
# COMPACT_ATOMS: atom_id res chain seq x y z
N MET A 1 32.46 13.72 26.60
CA MET A 1 32.09 13.54 25.19
C MET A 1 30.66 14.05 25.07
N GLY A 2 30.51 15.18 24.40
CA GLY A 2 29.31 16.02 24.47
C GLY A 2 28.15 15.35 23.75
N GLN A 3 27.05 15.21 24.47
CA GLN A 3 25.75 14.98 23.86
C GLN A 3 25.26 16.36 23.43
N HIS A 4 25.31 16.65 22.13
CA HIS A 4 24.81 17.92 21.61
C HIS A 4 23.27 17.81 21.52
N PRO A 5 22.48 18.76 22.06
CA PRO A 5 21.02 18.68 22.08
C PRO A 5 20.35 18.48 20.70
N GLY A 6 21.06 18.78 19.60
CA GLY A 6 20.60 18.58 18.23
C GLY A 6 20.79 17.16 17.68
N ASP A 7 21.68 16.35 18.26
CA ASP A 7 21.94 14.98 17.79
C ASP A 7 20.75 14.07 18.14
N TYR A 8 20.14 14.28 19.31
CA TYR A 8 18.90 13.59 19.72
C TYR A 8 17.72 13.84 18.77
N GLY A 9 17.66 15.01 18.13
CA GLY A 9 16.64 15.29 17.12
C GLY A 9 16.85 14.43 15.88
N THR A 10 18.09 14.36 15.41
CA THR A 10 18.47 13.60 14.22
C THR A 10 18.28 12.09 14.44
N GLU A 11 18.70 11.55 15.60
CA GLU A 11 18.52 10.14 15.94
C GLU A 11 17.04 9.74 16.04
N VAL A 12 16.18 10.64 16.53
CA VAL A 12 14.72 10.43 16.61
C VAL A 12 14.08 10.52 15.22
N GLU A 13 14.51 11.44 14.37
CA GLU A 13 14.06 11.55 12.98
C GLU A 13 14.41 10.29 12.17
N GLU A 14 15.66 9.82 12.27
CA GLU A 14 16.11 8.58 11.61
C GLU A 14 15.30 7.35 12.05
N PHE A 15 14.94 7.27 13.34
CA PHE A 15 14.08 6.20 13.85
C PHE A 15 12.65 6.30 13.30
N MET A 16 12.06 7.49 13.24
CA MET A 16 10.73 7.70 12.67
C MET A 16 10.67 7.34 11.19
N ASP A 17 11.71 7.69 10.43
CA ASP A 17 11.82 7.33 9.02
C ASP A 17 11.90 5.80 8.84
N ALA A 18 12.69 5.12 9.67
CA ALA A 18 12.81 3.66 9.63
C ALA A 18 11.48 2.95 9.96
N ASP A 19 10.75 3.43 10.96
CA ASP A 19 9.43 2.91 11.34
C ASP A 19 8.41 3.08 10.19
N ALA A 20 8.34 4.27 9.59
CA ALA A 20 7.46 4.54 8.46
C ALA A 20 7.77 3.64 7.24
N MET A 21 9.04 3.33 7.00
CA MET A 21 9.46 2.39 5.95
C MET A 21 9.04 0.95 6.25
N ASP A 22 9.15 0.50 7.50
CA ASP A 22 8.68 -0.83 7.93
C ASP A 22 7.17 -0.96 7.74
N ASP A 23 6.40 0.02 8.20
CA ASP A 23 4.95 0.07 8.06
C ASP A 23 4.50 0.09 6.60
N PHE A 24 5.18 0.83 5.74
CA PHE A 24 4.93 0.79 4.30
C PHE A 24 5.18 -0.60 3.71
N THR A 25 6.29 -1.23 4.08
CA THR A 25 6.70 -2.55 3.58
C THR A 25 5.71 -3.62 4.02
N ARG A 26 5.29 -3.63 5.29
CA ARG A 26 4.29 -4.57 5.82
C ARG A 26 2.95 -4.44 5.10
N ARG A 27 2.50 -3.21 4.82
CA ARG A 27 1.28 -2.98 4.03
C ARG A 27 1.40 -3.55 2.62
N GLN A 28 2.53 -3.34 1.94
CA GLN A 28 2.74 -3.91 0.61
C GLN A 28 2.74 -5.45 0.61
N ILE A 29 3.37 -6.08 1.61
CA ILE A 29 3.31 -7.55 1.78
C ILE A 29 1.85 -8.01 1.91
N THR A 30 1.07 -7.32 2.74
CA THR A 30 -0.34 -7.66 2.98
C THR A 30 -1.18 -7.52 1.70
N GLU A 31 -0.98 -6.44 0.94
CA GLU A 31 -1.66 -6.24 -0.36
C GLU A 31 -1.33 -7.36 -1.36
N ILE A 32 -0.07 -7.82 -1.38
CA ILE A 32 0.38 -8.91 -2.26
C ILE A 32 -0.25 -10.24 -1.82
N ASP A 33 -0.23 -10.55 -0.53
CA ASP A 33 -0.85 -11.77 0.00
C ASP A 33 -2.36 -11.83 -0.29
N GLU A 34 -3.04 -10.69 -0.25
CA GLU A 34 -4.44 -10.56 -0.66
C GLU A 34 -4.65 -10.77 -2.16
N ALA A 35 -3.72 -10.30 -2.99
CA ALA A 35 -3.77 -10.53 -4.42
C ALA A 35 -3.59 -12.02 -4.74
N LEU A 36 -2.64 -12.69 -4.08
CA LEU A 36 -2.41 -14.13 -4.22
C LEU A 36 -3.64 -14.94 -3.82
N ARG A 37 -4.27 -14.62 -2.67
CA ARG A 37 -5.52 -15.26 -2.26
C ARG A 37 -6.64 -15.10 -3.30
N ARG A 38 -6.78 -13.92 -3.90
CA ARG A 38 -7.76 -13.70 -4.97
C ARG A 38 -7.46 -14.51 -6.23
N ILE A 39 -6.19 -14.80 -6.53
CA ILE A 39 -5.81 -15.69 -7.63
C ILE A 39 -6.29 -17.10 -7.33
N ASP A 40 -6.02 -17.61 -6.13
CA ASP A 40 -6.45 -18.94 -5.69
C ASP A 40 -7.97 -19.08 -5.70
N ASP A 41 -8.69 -18.03 -5.29
CA ASP A 41 -10.15 -17.98 -5.29
C ASP A 41 -10.76 -17.74 -6.69
N GLY A 42 -9.94 -17.47 -7.71
CA GLY A 42 -10.39 -17.16 -9.08
C GLY A 42 -11.11 -15.81 -9.21
N THR A 43 -10.91 -14.91 -8.25
CA THR A 43 -11.50 -13.55 -8.22
C THR A 43 -10.50 -12.44 -8.55
N TRP A 44 -9.25 -12.80 -8.84
CA TRP A 44 -8.24 -11.85 -9.27
C TRP A 44 -8.65 -11.10 -10.53
N GLY A 45 -8.29 -9.82 -10.60
CA GLY A 45 -8.68 -8.94 -11.69
C GLY A 45 -10.13 -8.43 -11.61
N ARG A 46 -10.87 -8.67 -10.51
CA ARG A 46 -12.20 -8.10 -10.29
C ARG A 46 -12.19 -7.09 -9.15
N CYS A 47 -12.89 -5.97 -9.33
CA CYS A 47 -13.00 -4.92 -8.34
C CYS A 47 -13.81 -5.42 -7.12
N VAL A 48 -13.26 -5.27 -5.92
CA VAL A 48 -13.90 -5.70 -4.67
C VAL A 48 -15.16 -4.89 -4.31
N VAL A 49 -15.36 -3.72 -4.93
CA VAL A 49 -16.50 -2.83 -4.65
C VAL A 49 -17.67 -3.11 -5.61
N CYS A 50 -17.41 -3.11 -6.92
CA CYS A 50 -18.47 -3.25 -7.93
C CYS A 50 -18.49 -4.58 -8.68
N GLY A 51 -17.49 -5.44 -8.48
CA GLY A 51 -17.39 -6.77 -9.12
C GLY A 51 -17.04 -6.76 -10.61
N ARG A 52 -16.83 -5.58 -11.22
CA ARG A 52 -16.40 -5.41 -12.61
C ARG A 52 -14.93 -5.78 -12.78
N GLU A 53 -14.53 -6.15 -13.99
CA GLU A 53 -13.13 -6.41 -14.33
C GLU A 53 -12.28 -5.13 -14.18
N ILE A 54 -11.07 -5.30 -13.66
CA ILE A 54 -10.06 -4.26 -13.56
C ILE A 54 -9.28 -4.26 -14.87
N ASP A 55 -9.00 -3.05 -15.37
CA ASP A 55 -8.25 -2.85 -16.61
C ASP A 55 -6.89 -3.59 -16.58
N ALA A 56 -6.56 -4.29 -17.66
CA ALA A 56 -5.33 -5.07 -17.76
C ALA A 56 -4.07 -4.21 -17.61
N GLU A 57 -4.05 -3.00 -18.19
CA GLU A 57 -2.93 -2.06 -18.06
C GLU A 57 -2.67 -1.70 -16.59
N ARG A 58 -3.75 -1.60 -15.80
CA ARG A 58 -3.65 -1.34 -14.35
C ARG A 58 -3.10 -2.55 -13.60
N LEU A 59 -3.51 -3.77 -13.96
CA LEU A 59 -3.01 -4.99 -13.32
C LEU A 59 -1.55 -5.30 -13.72
N GLU A 60 -1.15 -4.95 -14.94
CA GLU A 60 0.25 -5.03 -15.37
C GLU A 60 1.15 -4.07 -14.57
N ALA A 61 0.68 -2.84 -14.34
CA ALA A 61 1.40 -1.85 -13.55
C ALA A 61 1.36 -2.13 -12.03
N LYS A 62 0.21 -2.59 -11.51
CA LYS A 62 -0.02 -2.88 -10.09
C LYS A 62 -0.84 -4.18 -9.93
N PRO A 63 -0.21 -5.36 -9.92
CA PRO A 63 -0.90 -6.66 -9.85
C PRO A 63 -1.74 -6.86 -8.57
N GLN A 64 -1.37 -6.17 -7.49
CA GLN A 64 -2.08 -6.20 -6.22
C GLN A 64 -3.33 -5.31 -6.18
N ALA A 65 -3.67 -4.60 -7.27
CA ALA A 65 -4.84 -3.74 -7.31
C ALA A 65 -6.14 -4.50 -6.99
N GLU A 66 -6.90 -3.99 -6.02
CA GLU A 66 -8.21 -4.54 -5.61
C GLU A 66 -9.41 -3.74 -6.12
N ARG A 67 -9.19 -2.52 -6.59
CA ARG A 67 -10.25 -1.61 -7.06
C ARG A 67 -9.98 -1.14 -8.49
N CYS A 68 -11.06 -0.94 -9.24
CA CYS A 68 -11.00 -0.21 -10.51
C CYS A 68 -10.63 1.27 -10.26
N ARG A 69 -10.22 2.00 -11.31
CA ARG A 69 -9.77 3.40 -11.17
C ARG A 69 -10.80 4.28 -10.44
N GLU A 70 -12.07 4.20 -10.84
CA GLU A 70 -13.18 4.95 -10.23
C GLU A 70 -13.25 4.78 -8.70
N HIS A 71 -13.37 3.55 -8.19
CA HIS A 71 -13.45 3.30 -6.74
C HIS A 71 -12.12 3.51 -6.01
N GLN A 72 -10.98 3.42 -6.70
CA GLN A 72 -9.70 3.79 -6.10
C GLN A 72 -9.63 5.30 -5.85
N GLU A 73 -10.02 6.11 -6.83
CA GLU A 73 -10.05 7.57 -6.70
C GLU A 73 -11.03 8.03 -5.61
N GLU A 74 -12.17 7.36 -5.47
CA GLU A 74 -13.13 7.63 -4.40
C GLU A 74 -12.54 7.37 -3.01
N LEU A 75 -11.83 6.24 -2.84
CA LEU A 75 -11.14 5.92 -1.59
C LEU A 75 -10.10 6.98 -1.26
N GLU A 76 -9.26 7.35 -2.23
CA GLU A 76 -8.20 8.34 -2.07
C GLU A 76 -8.74 9.73 -1.74
N ARG A 77 -9.92 10.10 -2.28
CA ARG A 77 -10.63 11.34 -1.90
C ARG A 77 -11.20 11.27 -0.49
N SER A 78 -11.68 10.10 -0.06
CA SER A 78 -12.23 9.91 1.29
C SER A 78 -11.16 9.82 2.37
N SER A 79 -9.94 9.40 2.03
CA SER A 79 -8.80 9.32 2.95
C SER A 79 -8.01 10.62 3.07
N ARG A 80 -8.52 11.72 2.50
CA ARG A 80 -7.87 13.02 2.40
C ARG A 80 -8.59 14.04 3.26
#